data_AF-A0A1J3FDC6-F1
#
_entry.id   AF-A0A1J3FDC6-F1
#
_cell.length_a   1.000
_cell.length_b   1.000
_cell.length_c   1.000
_cell.angle_alpha   90.00
_cell.angle_beta   90.00
_cell.angle_gamma   90.00
#
_symmetry.space_group_name_H-M   'P 1'
#
loop_
_entity.id
_entity.type
_entity.pdbx_description
1 polymer ?
#
loop_
_entity_poly.entity_id
_entity_poly.type
_entity_poly.pdbx_seq_one_letter_code
_entity_poly.pdbx_strand_id
1 'polypeptide(L)'
;APVFGPGGHAYVYLCYGLHMMLNIVADKEGVGAAVLIRSCSPVAGLETIQERRGQKTDKPVLLNGPGKVGQALGLSTEWSHHPLYSPGGLELLDGGEEVEKVMVGPRVGIDYALPEHVNALWRFTIADTPWISAPKNTLKPL
;
A
#
# COMPACT_ATOMS: atom_id res chain seq x y z
N ALA A 1 -10.21 -10.36 13.58
CA ALA A 1 -9.18 -9.37 13.16
C ALA A 1 -9.63 -8.73 11.86
N PRO A 2 -9.31 -7.45 11.58
CA PRO A 2 -9.86 -6.72 10.42
C PRO A 2 -9.67 -7.40 9.07
N VAL A 3 -8.55 -8.12 8.90
CA VAL A 3 -8.23 -8.90 7.69
C VAL A 3 -9.25 -10.01 7.35
N PHE A 4 -10.05 -10.47 8.31
CA PHE A 4 -11.11 -11.46 8.09
C PHE A 4 -12.49 -10.81 7.91
N GLY A 5 -12.56 -9.48 7.86
CA GLY A 5 -13.79 -8.75 7.62
C GLY A 5 -14.23 -8.81 6.14
N PRO A 6 -15.26 -8.04 5.78
CA PRO A 6 -15.72 -7.94 4.39
C PRO A 6 -14.64 -7.33 3.46
N GLY A 7 -14.60 -7.81 2.22
CA GLY A 7 -13.77 -7.26 1.15
C GLY A 7 -14.05 -5.77 0.88
N GLY A 8 -13.05 -5.07 0.35
CA GLY A 8 -13.14 -3.63 0.07
C GLY A 8 -13.06 -2.73 1.31
N HIS A 9 -12.69 -3.28 2.47
CA HIS A 9 -12.50 -2.51 3.69
C HIS A 9 -11.01 -2.25 3.96
N ALA A 10 -10.72 -1.11 4.56
CA ALA A 10 -9.39 -0.79 5.03
C ALA A 10 -9.01 -1.68 6.22
N TYR A 11 -7.80 -2.24 6.16
CA TYR A 11 -7.14 -2.88 7.30
C TYR A 11 -5.88 -2.09 7.62
N VAL A 12 -5.97 -1.28 8.67
CA VAL A 12 -4.87 -0.41 9.13
C VAL A 12 -4.32 -0.92 10.45
N TYR A 13 -3.00 -1.07 10.54
CA TYR A 13 -2.33 -1.46 11.77
C TYR A 13 -1.03 -0.68 11.99
N LEU A 14 -0.65 -0.55 13.26
CA LEU A 14 0.62 0.06 13.66
C LEU A 14 1.75 -0.98 13.61
N CYS A 15 2.75 -0.73 12.77
CA CYS A 15 3.93 -1.57 12.63
C CYS A 15 5.11 -0.95 13.40
N TYR A 16 5.76 -1.76 14.22
CA TYR A 16 6.91 -1.38 15.07
C TYR A 16 6.66 -0.11 15.91
N GLY A 17 5.42 0.15 16.32
CA GLY A 17 5.06 1.32 17.13
C GLY A 17 5.13 2.66 16.41
N LEU A 18 5.47 2.70 15.11
CA LEU A 18 5.83 3.94 14.41
C LEU A 18 5.03 4.18 13.13
N HIS A 19 4.70 3.13 12.38
CA HIS A 19 4.22 3.27 11.01
C HIS A 19 2.85 2.64 10.82
N MET A 20 1.88 3.44 10.36
CA MET A 20 0.59 2.91 9.93
C MET A 20 0.72 2.22 8.58
N MET A 21 0.28 0.97 8.52
CA MET A 21 0.29 0.15 7.31
C MET A 21 -1.13 0.02 6.79
N LEU A 22 -1.38 0.52 5.57
CA LEU A 22 -2.68 0.42 4.90
C LEU A 22 -2.76 -0.85 4.06
N ASN A 23 -3.72 -1.70 4.37
CA ASN A 23 -4.10 -2.84 3.56
C ASN A 23 -5.56 -2.71 3.14
N ILE A 24 -5.91 -3.40 2.06
CA ILE A 24 -7.29 -3.53 1.58
C ILE A 24 -7.68 -4.99 1.68
N VAL A 25 -8.75 -5.32 2.40
CA VAL A 25 -9.29 -6.68 2.46
C VAL A 25 -9.77 -7.07 1.05
N ALA A 26 -9.29 -8.22 0.57
CA ALA A 26 -9.36 -8.56 -0.85
C ALA A 26 -10.20 -9.81 -1.15
N ASP A 27 -10.83 -10.40 -0.14
CA ASP A 27 -11.65 -11.59 -0.28
C ASP A 27 -12.92 -11.47 0.58
N LYS A 28 -13.78 -12.49 0.52
CA LYS A 28 -15.01 -12.57 1.30
C LYS A 28 -14.72 -12.65 2.81
N GLU A 29 -15.70 -12.22 3.58
CA GLU A 29 -15.66 -12.31 5.03
C GLU A 29 -15.34 -13.74 5.51
N GLY A 30 -14.48 -13.83 6.52
CA GLY A 30 -13.94 -15.07 7.05
C GLY A 30 -12.67 -15.58 6.37
N VAL A 31 -12.27 -15.04 5.21
CA VAL A 31 -11.00 -15.37 4.54
C VAL A 31 -9.96 -14.29 4.81
N GLY A 32 -8.83 -14.67 5.41
CA GLY A 32 -7.76 -13.75 5.77
C GLY A 32 -6.86 -13.36 4.59
N ALA A 33 -7.37 -12.54 3.67
CA ALA A 33 -6.63 -12.07 2.50
C ALA A 33 -6.73 -10.55 2.34
N ALA A 34 -5.58 -9.89 2.15
CA ALA A 34 -5.50 -8.45 1.96
C ALA A 34 -4.30 -8.05 1.10
N VAL A 35 -4.40 -6.86 0.49
CA VAL A 35 -3.35 -6.25 -0.32
C VAL A 35 -2.76 -5.06 0.42
N LEU A 36 -1.45 -5.09 0.68
CA LEU A 36 -0.71 -3.98 1.29
C LEU A 36 -0.39 -2.90 0.24
N ILE A 37 -0.74 -1.65 0.54
CA ILE A 37 -0.34 -0.50 -0.28
C ILE A 37 1.10 -0.10 0.11
N ARG A 38 2.04 -0.37 -0.79
CA ARG A 38 3.48 -0.18 -0.52
C ARG A 38 4.04 1.16 -0.96
N SER A 39 3.45 1.75 -1.98
CA SER A 39 3.90 3.03 -2.53
C SER A 39 2.84 3.62 -3.46
N CYS A 40 2.85 4.93 -3.63
CA CYS A 40 1.99 5.62 -4.59
C CYS A 40 2.68 6.86 -5.17
N SER A 41 2.17 7.36 -6.30
CA SER A 41 2.48 8.69 -6.82
C SER A 41 1.39 9.66 -6.33
N PRO A 42 1.74 10.89 -5.90
CA PRO A 42 0.74 11.89 -5.56
C PRO A 42 0.10 12.42 -6.85
N VAL A 43 -1.23 12.49 -6.87
CA VAL A 43 -2.01 13.11 -7.98
C VAL A 43 -2.52 14.49 -7.59
N ALA A 44 -2.76 14.71 -6.30
CA ALA A 44 -3.21 15.97 -5.71
C ALA A 44 -2.74 16.05 -4.25
N GLY A 45 -2.87 17.24 -3.64
CA GLY A 45 -2.59 17.44 -2.21
C GLY A 45 -1.11 17.36 -1.83
N LEU A 46 -0.19 17.71 -2.75
CA LEU A 46 1.25 17.63 -2.51
C LEU A 46 1.69 18.42 -1.26
N GLU A 47 1.15 19.62 -1.04
CA GLU A 47 1.48 20.44 0.13
C GLU A 47 1.13 19.72 1.44
N THR A 48 -0.10 19.19 1.55
CA THR A 48 -0.54 18.39 2.71
C THR A 48 0.34 17.15 2.91
N ILE A 49 0.74 16.48 1.82
CA ILE A 49 1.66 15.34 1.88
C ILE A 49 3.02 15.81 2.42
N GLN A 50 3.59 16.88 1.89
CA GLN A 50 4.88 17.42 2.31
C GLN A 50 4.89 17.85 3.78
N GLU A 51 3.81 18.48 4.25
CA GLU A 51 3.61 18.85 5.65
C GLU A 51 3.58 17.62 6.55
N ARG A 52 2.72 16.64 6.25
CA ARG A 52 2.61 15.39 7.03
C ARG A 52 3.91 14.59 7.01
N ARG A 53 4.64 14.61 5.89
CA ARG A 53 5.93 13.93 5.72
C ARG A 53 7.10 14.72 6.31
N GLY A 54 6.94 16.00 6.63
CA GLY A 54 8.01 16.89 7.09
C GLY A 54 9.11 17.10 6.04
N GLN A 55 8.79 17.01 4.74
CA GLN A 55 9.76 17.07 3.64
C GLN A 55 9.23 17.89 2.47
N LYS A 56 9.91 19.00 2.13
CA LYS A 56 9.58 19.84 0.97
C LYS A 56 10.25 19.32 -0.30
N THR A 57 9.71 18.24 -0.86
CA THR A 57 10.16 17.66 -2.14
C THR A 57 8.97 17.02 -2.85
N ASP A 58 9.05 16.87 -4.17
CA ASP A 58 8.12 16.14 -5.02
C ASP A 58 8.67 14.76 -5.44
N LYS A 59 9.84 14.38 -4.92
CA LYS A 59 10.54 13.15 -5.30
C LYS A 59 9.90 11.90 -4.69
N PRO A 60 10.14 10.71 -5.28
CA PRO A 60 9.64 9.41 -4.79
C PRO A 60 9.85 9.12 -3.32
N VAL A 61 10.88 9.72 -2.70
CA VAL A 61 11.18 9.58 -1.28
C VAL A 61 9.98 9.90 -0.38
N LEU A 62 9.02 10.71 -0.83
CA LEU A 62 7.79 11.00 -0.09
C LEU A 62 6.91 9.77 0.15
N LEU A 63 6.80 8.87 -0.84
CA LEU A 63 5.75 7.85 -0.90
C LEU A 63 6.25 6.47 -1.32
N ASN A 64 7.55 6.27 -1.53
CA ASN A 64 8.14 4.98 -1.92
C ASN A 64 8.30 3.97 -0.76
N GLY A 65 7.34 3.88 0.16
CA GLY A 65 7.32 2.90 1.24
C GLY A 65 5.99 2.88 2.00
N PRO A 66 5.57 1.73 2.56
CA PRO A 66 4.21 1.55 3.07
C PRO A 66 3.92 2.46 4.28
N GLY A 67 4.84 2.56 5.23
CA GLY A 67 4.71 3.51 6.35
C GLY A 67 4.72 4.97 5.89
N LYS A 68 5.32 5.26 4.73
CA LYS A 68 5.31 6.61 4.18
C LYS A 68 3.97 6.99 3.59
N VAL A 69 3.34 6.05 2.89
CA VAL A 69 1.95 6.17 2.43
C VAL A 69 1.02 6.41 3.62
N GLY A 70 1.12 5.62 4.68
CA GLY A 70 0.30 5.79 5.88
C GLY A 70 0.43 7.18 6.50
N GLN A 71 1.66 7.69 6.65
CA GLN A 71 1.90 9.04 7.16
C GLN A 71 1.38 10.14 6.23
N ALA A 72 1.62 10.01 4.91
CA ALA A 72 1.16 11.00 3.93
C ALA A 72 -0.37 11.12 3.88
N LEU A 73 -1.08 10.00 4.01
CA LEU A 73 -2.53 9.96 4.07
C LEU A 73 -3.10 10.35 5.44
N GLY A 74 -2.25 10.52 6.46
CA GLY A 74 -2.68 10.90 7.82
C GLY A 74 -3.47 9.78 8.51
N LEU A 75 -3.13 8.52 8.23
CA LEU A 75 -3.86 7.38 8.76
C LEU A 75 -3.60 7.18 10.25
N SER A 76 -4.62 6.65 10.91
CA SER A 76 -4.59 6.08 12.26
C SER A 76 -5.25 4.71 12.22
N THR A 77 -5.18 3.93 13.31
CA THR A 77 -5.87 2.64 13.40
C THR A 77 -7.39 2.74 13.39
N GLU A 78 -7.95 3.93 13.61
CA GLU A 78 -9.40 4.19 13.56
C GLU A 78 -9.98 4.03 12.14
N TRP A 79 -9.13 4.13 11.12
CA TRP A 79 -9.51 3.84 9.74
C TRP A 79 -9.66 2.34 9.46
N SER A 80 -9.23 1.46 10.37
CA SER A 80 -9.46 0.03 10.18
C SER A 80 -10.96 -0.28 10.22
N HIS A 81 -11.41 -1.19 9.35
CA HIS A 81 -12.83 -1.47 9.07
C HIS A 81 -13.60 -0.37 8.32
N HIS A 82 -12.93 0.69 7.84
CA HIS A 82 -13.61 1.67 6.99
C HIS A 82 -13.92 1.09 5.60
N PRO A 83 -15.16 1.16 5.10
CA PRO A 83 -15.48 0.75 3.73
C PRO A 83 -14.89 1.73 2.72
N LEU A 84 -14.09 1.24 1.77
CA LEU A 84 -13.39 2.09 0.79
C LEU A 84 -14.26 2.48 -0.42
N TYR A 85 -15.47 1.91 -0.53
CA TYR A 85 -16.40 2.13 -1.64
C TYR A 85 -17.52 3.13 -1.28
N SER A 86 -17.41 3.80 -0.13
CA SER A 86 -18.39 4.77 0.35
C SER A 86 -17.77 6.17 0.38
N PRO A 87 -18.44 7.21 -0.14
CA PRO A 87 -17.93 8.57 -0.11
C PRO A 87 -17.71 9.12 1.31
N GLY A 88 -16.76 10.04 1.46
CA GLY A 88 -16.59 10.88 2.65
C GLY A 88 -15.36 10.56 3.51
N GLY A 89 -14.28 10.07 2.91
CA GLY A 89 -13.07 9.77 3.67
C GLY A 89 -11.97 9.09 2.86
N LEU A 90 -11.57 7.91 3.31
CA LEU A 90 -10.58 7.09 2.63
C LEU A 90 -11.31 6.22 1.60
N GLU A 91 -11.10 6.53 0.33
CA GLU A 91 -11.83 5.92 -0.76
C GLU A 91 -10.88 5.20 -1.74
N LEU A 92 -11.37 4.12 -2.34
CA LEU A 92 -10.75 3.46 -3.49
C LEU A 92 -11.58 3.78 -4.72
N LEU A 93 -10.98 4.51 -5.66
CA LEU A 93 -11.60 4.93 -6.89
C LEU A 93 -10.95 4.23 -8.09
N ASP A 94 -11.70 4.14 -9.19
CA ASP A 94 -11.13 3.75 -10.47
C ASP A 94 -10.07 4.78 -10.90
N GLY A 95 -8.90 4.30 -11.31
CA GLY A 95 -7.79 5.14 -11.76
C GLY A 95 -7.96 5.71 -13.17
N GLY A 96 -8.92 5.22 -13.95
CA GLY A 96 -9.25 5.68 -15.30
C GLY A 96 -8.26 5.30 -16.39
N GLU A 97 -7.07 4.80 -16.04
CA GLU A 97 -6.01 4.38 -16.96
C GLU A 97 -5.74 2.87 -16.81
N GLU A 98 -5.63 2.18 -17.94
CA GLU A 98 -5.18 0.79 -17.95
C GLU A 98 -3.68 0.71 -17.66
N VAL A 99 -3.30 -0.22 -16.78
CA VAL A 99 -1.89 -0.49 -16.48
C VAL A 99 -1.33 -1.44 -17.53
N GLU A 100 -0.57 -0.91 -18.49
CA GLU A 100 -0.01 -1.71 -19.60
C GLU A 100 1.11 -2.67 -19.18
N LYS A 101 1.93 -2.27 -18.21
CA LYS A 101 3.13 -3.02 -17.81
C LYS A 101 3.18 -3.21 -16.31
N VAL A 102 3.03 -4.46 -15.89
CA VAL A 102 3.15 -4.88 -14.48
C VAL A 102 4.46 -5.62 -14.28
N MET A 103 5.13 -5.31 -13.18
CA MET A 103 6.27 -6.06 -12.69
C MET A 103 5.88 -6.83 -11.44
N VAL A 104 6.45 -8.03 -11.26
CA VAL A 104 6.25 -8.88 -10.09
C VAL A 104 7.55 -9.31 -9.44
N GLY A 105 7.49 -9.54 -8.14
CA GLY A 105 8.62 -10.04 -7.37
C GLY A 105 8.20 -10.57 -5.99
N PRO A 106 9.16 -11.09 -5.21
CA PRO A 106 8.91 -11.46 -3.83
C PRO A 106 8.50 -10.26 -2.98
N ARG A 107 7.75 -10.53 -1.92
CA ARG A 107 7.38 -9.52 -0.91
C ARG A 107 8.62 -9.12 -0.09
N VAL A 108 8.52 -7.97 0.57
CA VAL A 108 9.65 -7.37 1.30
C VAL A 108 9.41 -7.44 2.80
N GLY A 109 10.43 -7.82 3.56
CA GLY A 109 10.39 -7.82 5.03
C GLY A 109 9.62 -9.00 5.61
N ILE A 110 9.58 -10.14 4.91
CA ILE A 110 8.87 -11.35 5.33
C ILE A 110 9.82 -12.55 5.49
N ASP A 111 11.11 -12.31 5.71
CA ASP A 111 12.15 -13.36 5.77
C ASP A 111 11.91 -14.38 6.90
N TYR A 112 11.02 -14.07 7.84
CA TYR A 112 10.56 -14.96 8.90
C TYR A 112 9.51 -15.99 8.44
N ALA A 113 8.92 -15.81 7.26
CA ALA A 113 7.87 -16.69 6.75
C ALA A 113 8.45 -17.97 6.13
N LEU A 114 7.57 -18.93 5.82
CA LEU A 114 7.97 -20.16 5.14
C LEU A 114 8.63 -19.85 3.78
N PRO A 115 9.63 -20.66 3.35
CA PRO A 115 10.36 -20.40 2.10
C PRO A 115 9.46 -20.24 0.87
N GLU A 116 8.38 -21.01 0.77
CA GLU A 116 7.39 -20.89 -0.31
C GLU A 116 6.72 -19.50 -0.34
N HIS A 117 6.44 -18.90 0.82
CA HIS A 117 5.83 -17.58 0.94
C HIS A 117 6.81 -16.44 0.72
N VAL A 118 8.07 -16.63 1.11
CA VAL A 118 9.18 -15.71 0.84
C VAL A 118 9.44 -15.63 -0.66
N ASN A 119 9.45 -16.78 -1.34
CA ASN A 119 9.73 -16.88 -2.78
C ASN A 119 8.51 -16.58 -3.67
N ALA A 120 7.30 -16.56 -3.11
CA ALA A 120 6.08 -16.24 -3.86
C ALA A 120 6.12 -14.83 -4.44
N LEU A 121 5.74 -14.70 -5.72
CA LEU A 121 5.76 -13.45 -6.48
C LEU A 121 4.51 -12.59 -6.19
N TRP A 122 4.29 -12.24 -4.93
CA TRP A 122 3.10 -11.49 -4.48
C TRP A 122 3.38 -10.01 -4.18
N ARG A 123 4.30 -9.41 -4.92
CA ARG A 123 4.52 -7.97 -4.95
C ARG A 123 4.39 -7.47 -6.37
N PHE A 124 3.39 -6.64 -6.62
CA PHE A 124 3.05 -6.10 -7.92
C PHE A 124 3.38 -4.61 -7.96
N THR A 125 3.92 -4.13 -9.09
CA THR A 125 4.21 -2.71 -9.31
C THR A 125 3.93 -2.34 -10.76
N ILE A 126 3.55 -1.08 -11.02
CA ILE A 126 3.57 -0.53 -12.37
C ILE A 126 5.04 -0.45 -12.83
N ALA A 127 5.35 -0.80 -14.08
CA ALA A 127 6.70 -0.67 -14.63
C ALA A 127 7.06 0.80 -14.85
N ASP A 128 8.36 1.09 -15.02
CA ASP A 128 8.90 2.40 -15.44
C ASP A 128 8.56 3.61 -14.55
N THR A 129 7.83 3.43 -13.45
CA THR A 129 7.52 4.50 -12.50
C THR A 129 8.65 4.70 -11.48
N PRO A 130 9.02 5.96 -11.15
CA PRO A 130 10.05 6.23 -10.17
C PRO A 130 9.58 5.91 -8.73
N TRP A 131 8.26 5.76 -8.51
CA TRP A 131 7.60 5.62 -7.21
C TRP A 131 7.68 4.24 -6.56
N ILE A 132 8.30 3.26 -7.22
CA ILE A 132 8.47 1.90 -6.68
C ILE A 132 9.28 1.91 -5.38
N SER A 133 8.75 1.28 -4.33
CA SER A 133 9.49 1.03 -3.07
C SER A 133 10.65 0.03 -3.26
N ALA A 134 11.75 0.22 -2.53
CA ALA A 134 12.89 -0.70 -2.56
C ALA A 134 12.53 -2.10 -1.98
N PRO A 135 13.26 -3.17 -2.37
CA PRO A 135 14.27 -3.23 -3.44
C PRO A 135 13.62 -3.37 -4.82
N LYS A 136 14.20 -2.73 -5.85
CA LYS A 136 13.68 -2.75 -7.23
C LYS A 136 14.24 -3.91 -8.08
N ASN A 137 15.47 -4.33 -7.80
CA ASN A 137 16.20 -5.35 -8.55
C ASN A 137 15.64 -6.78 -8.43
N THR A 138 14.68 -7.00 -7.54
CA THR A 138 13.99 -8.29 -7.39
C THR A 138 12.70 -8.39 -8.22
N LEU A 139 12.35 -7.33 -8.94
CA LEU A 139 11.18 -7.30 -9.82
C LEU A 139 11.55 -7.78 -11.22
N LYS A 140 10.62 -8.48 -11.86
CA LYS A 140 10.68 -8.91 -13.27
C LYS A 140 9.32 -8.64 -13.94
N PRO A 141 9.26 -8.55 -15.28
CA PRO A 141 7.98 -8.46 -15.97
C PRO A 141 7.04 -9.59 -15.56
N LEU A 142 5.76 -9.28 -15.37
CA LEU A 142 4.70 -10.27 -15.15
C LEU A 142 4.47 -11.11 -16.41
#